data_AF-A0A8X8KNY3-F1
#
_entry.id   AF-A0A8X8KNY3-F1
#
_cell.length_a   1.000
_cell.length_b   1.000
_cell.length_c   1.000
_cell.angle_alpha   90.00
_cell.angle_beta   90.00
_cell.angle_gamma   90.00
#
_symmetry.space_group_name_H-M   'P 1'
#
loop_
_entity.id
_entity.type
_entity.pdbx_description
1 polymer ?
#
loop_
_entity_poly.entity_id
_entity_poly.type
_entity_poly.pdbx_seq_one_letter_code
_entity_poly.pdbx_strand_id
1 'polypeptide(L)' 'MKTLSIITAALIAVAGVASAQSVPALTSVAATTLSQLAPNADLGNLSALQISELNRAAVSDEGLTQADLYSILRN' A
#
# COMPACT_ATOMS: atom_id res chain seq x y z
N MET A 1 50.87 37.95 -9.19
CA MET A 1 49.74 37.50 -8.35
C MET A 1 48.82 36.67 -9.23
N LYS A 2 48.80 35.35 -9.03
CA LYS A 2 48.19 34.38 -9.96
C LYS A 2 46.83 33.97 -9.38
N THR A 3 45.76 34.50 -9.96
CA THR A 3 44.39 34.35 -9.46
C THR A 3 43.89 32.93 -9.71
N LEU A 4 43.61 32.20 -8.61
CA LEU A 4 42.95 30.91 -8.61
C LEU A 4 41.46 31.11 -8.93
N SER A 5 41.04 30.67 -10.12
CA SER A 5 39.64 30.62 -10.50
C SER A 5 39.08 29.25 -10.07
N ILE A 6 38.41 29.21 -8.93
CA ILE A 6 37.71 28.02 -8.45
C ILE A 6 36.32 28.05 -9.08
N ILE A 7 36.12 27.28 -10.14
CA ILE A 7 34.79 27.04 -10.72
C ILE A 7 34.14 25.94 -9.90
N THR A 8 33.33 26.33 -8.92
CA THR A 8 32.49 25.41 -8.16
C THR A 8 31.30 25.02 -9.04
N ALA A 9 31.43 23.93 -9.79
CA ALA A 9 30.31 23.31 -10.49
C ALA A 9 29.37 22.71 -9.44
N ALA A 10 28.29 23.42 -9.14
CA ALA A 10 27.21 22.94 -8.31
C ALA A 10 26.52 21.76 -9.02
N LEU A 11 26.90 20.55 -8.63
CA LEU A 11 26.25 19.32 -9.07
C LEU A 11 24.85 19.30 -8.44
N ILE A 12 23.83 19.63 -9.23
CA ILE A 12 22.43 19.52 -8.82
C ILE A 12 22.15 18.02 -8.67
N ALA A 13 22.21 17.53 -7.44
CA ALA A 13 21.70 16.21 -7.10
C ALA A 13 20.19 16.22 -7.35
N VAL A 14 19.77 15.71 -8.50
CA VAL A 14 18.38 15.30 -8.72
C VAL A 14 18.15 14.13 -7.78
N ALA A 15 17.71 14.45 -6.56
CA ALA A 15 17.09 13.48 -5.68
C ALA A 15 15.83 13.00 -6.39
N GLY A 16 15.96 11.87 -7.11
CA GLY A 16 14.83 11.16 -7.66
C GLY A 16 13.90 10.83 -6.52
N VAL A 17 12.79 11.57 -6.42
CA VAL A 17 11.68 11.18 -5.56
C VAL A 17 11.11 9.92 -6.22
N ALA A 18 11.59 8.76 -5.78
CA ALA A 18 10.84 7.54 -5.95
C ALA A 18 9.57 7.77 -5.12
N SER A 19 8.52 8.26 -5.77
CA SER A 19 7.17 8.26 -5.22
C SER A 19 6.83 6.80 -4.96
N ALA A 20 7.12 6.35 -3.74
CA ALA A 20 6.55 5.15 -3.17
C ALA A 20 5.04 5.40 -3.16
N GLN A 21 4.38 5.03 -4.26
CA GLN A 21 2.94 4.92 -4.32
C GLN A 21 2.60 3.93 -3.22
N SER A 22 2.13 4.44 -2.09
CA SER A 22 1.73 3.63 -0.95
C SER A 22 0.57 2.79 -1.42
N VAL A 23 0.86 1.59 -1.90
CA VAL A 23 -0.16 0.57 -2.12
C VAL A 23 -0.81 0.38 -0.76
N PRO A 24 -2.15 0.55 -0.65
CA PRO A 24 -2.86 0.31 0.60
C PRO A 24 -2.46 -1.06 1.13
N ALA A 25 -1.92 -1.12 2.33
CA ALA A 25 -1.61 -2.38 3.00
C ALA A 25 -2.84 -2.83 3.79
N LEU A 26 -3.03 -4.14 3.93
CA LEU A 26 -4.04 -4.70 4.82
C LEU A 26 -3.73 -4.28 6.26
N THR A 27 -4.75 -3.80 6.95
CA THR A 27 -4.71 -3.54 8.39
C THR A 27 -4.60 -4.87 9.14
N SER A 28 -3.99 -4.85 10.33
CA SER A 28 -3.84 -6.06 11.16
C SER A 28 -5.18 -6.75 11.45
N VAL A 29 -6.23 -5.95 11.64
CA VAL A 29 -7.61 -6.44 11.85
C VAL A 29 -8.13 -7.12 10.58
N ALA A 30 -8.06 -6.45 9.42
CA ALA A 30 -8.50 -7.04 8.15
C ALA A 30 -7.74 -8.33 7.83
N ALA A 31 -6.41 -8.34 7.98
CA ALA A 31 -5.59 -9.53 7.73
C ALA A 31 -5.95 -10.70 8.66
N THR A 32 -6.23 -10.43 9.93
CA THR A 32 -6.61 -11.45 10.92
C THR A 32 -7.99 -12.01 10.61
N THR A 33 -8.99 -11.16 10.40
CA THR A 33 -10.36 -11.57 10.07
C THR A 33 -10.38 -12.36 8.77
N LEU A 34 -9.60 -11.92 7.78
CA LEU A 34 -9.53 -12.57 6.49
C LEU A 34 -8.81 -13.91 6.54
N SER A 35 -7.78 -14.06 7.37
CA SER A 35 -7.16 -15.37 7.65
C SER A 35 -8.11 -16.34 8.35
N GLN A 36 -9.08 -15.85 9.14
CA GLN A 36 -10.09 -16.69 9.78
C GLN A 36 -11.21 -17.11 8.80
N LEU A 37 -11.67 -16.17 7.97
CA LEU A 37 -12.79 -16.39 7.04
C LEU A 37 -12.38 -17.08 5.74
N ALA A 38 -11.15 -16.81 5.26
CA ALA A 38 -10.63 -17.28 4.00
C ALA A 38 -9.10 -17.55 4.10
N PRO A 39 -8.69 -18.59 4.85
CA PRO A 39 -7.26 -18.92 5.04
C PRO A 39 -6.51 -19.27 3.75
N ASN A 40 -7.24 -19.58 2.67
CA ASN A 40 -6.69 -19.91 1.35
C ASN A 40 -6.84 -18.77 0.33
N ALA A 41 -7.29 -17.58 0.74
CA ALA A 41 -7.40 -16.44 -0.17
C ALA A 41 -6.00 -15.95 -0.58
N ASP A 42 -5.79 -15.77 -1.88
CA ASP A 42 -4.52 -15.28 -2.40
C ASP A 42 -4.41 -13.76 -2.18
N LEU A 43 -3.76 -13.36 -1.09
CA LEU A 43 -3.62 -11.95 -0.71
C LEU A 43 -2.52 -11.24 -1.48
N GLY A 44 -1.64 -12.02 -2.11
CA GLY A 44 -0.53 -11.49 -2.90
C GLY A 44 -0.99 -10.83 -4.20
N ASN A 45 -2.19 -11.16 -4.67
CA ASN A 45 -2.73 -10.65 -5.92
C ASN A 45 -3.89 -9.67 -5.76
N LEU A 46 -4.07 -9.11 -4.56
CA LEU A 46 -5.13 -8.13 -4.29
C LEU A 46 -4.80 -6.77 -4.90
N SER A 47 -5.79 -6.17 -5.55
CA SER A 47 -5.72 -4.79 -6.01
C SER A 47 -5.77 -3.81 -4.84
N ALA A 48 -5.17 -2.63 -5.02
CA ALA A 48 -5.23 -1.53 -4.05
C ALA A 48 -6.67 -1.17 -3.63
N LEU A 49 -7.63 -1.28 -4.56
CA LEU A 49 -9.05 -1.05 -4.28
C LEU A 49 -9.62 -2.13 -3.35
N GLN A 50 -9.34 -3.39 -3.64
CA GLN A 50 -9.78 -4.52 -2.84
C GLN A 50 -9.21 -4.43 -1.41
N ILE A 51 -7.94 -4.06 -1.26
CA ILE A 51 -7.33 -3.86 0.04
C ILE A 51 -8.00 -2.71 0.81
N SER A 52 -8.35 -1.62 0.12
CA SER A 52 -9.06 -0.50 0.74
C SER A 52 -10.46 -0.89 1.22
N GLU A 53 -11.21 -1.65 0.41
CA GLU A 53 -12.54 -2.15 0.79
C GLU A 53 -12.47 -3.15 1.95
N LEU A 54 -11.51 -4.09 1.92
CA LEU A 54 -11.29 -5.04 3.00
C LEU A 54 -10.97 -4.33 4.32
N ASN A 55 -10.12 -3.31 4.26
CA ASN A 55 -9.80 -2.50 5.45
C ASN A 55 -11.03 -1.79 5.99
N ARG A 56 -11.83 -1.17 5.12
CA ARG A 56 -13.05 -0.44 5.51
C ARG A 56 -14.12 -1.36 6.10
N ALA A 57 -14.30 -2.55 5.52
CA ALA A 57 -15.24 -3.56 6.04
C ALA A 57 -14.76 -4.14 7.38
N ALA A 58 -13.45 -4.37 7.54
CA ALA A 58 -12.89 -4.91 8.77
C ALA A 58 -12.99 -3.97 9.99
N VAL A 59 -13.12 -2.66 9.78
CA VAL A 59 -13.34 -1.66 10.85
C VAL A 59 -14.80 -1.20 10.94
N SER A 60 -15.70 -1.72 10.10
CA SER A 60 -17.14 -1.43 10.24
C SER A 60 -17.72 -2.15 11.44
N ASP A 61 -18.80 -1.58 12.02
CA ASP A 61 -19.50 -2.13 13.20
C ASP A 61 -20.01 -3.57 12.96
N GLU A 62 -20.39 -3.89 11.72
CA GLU A 62 -20.83 -5.22 11.29
C GLU A 62 -19.65 -6.20 11.07
N GLY A 63 -18.42 -5.69 10.99
CA GLY A 63 -17.22 -6.45 10.68
C GLY A 63 -17.14 -6.94 9.23
N LEU A 64 -16.04 -7.60 8.89
CA LEU A 64 -15.85 -8.21 7.58
C LEU A 64 -16.53 -9.58 7.57
N THR A 65 -17.60 -9.75 6.78
CA THR A 65 -18.28 -11.05 6.64
C THR A 65 -17.75 -11.84 5.44
N GLN A 66 -18.06 -13.14 5.39
CA GLN A 66 -17.62 -14.01 4.28
C GLN A 66 -18.26 -13.61 2.94
N ALA A 67 -19.47 -13.04 2.98
CA ALA A 67 -20.15 -12.52 1.81
C ALA A 67 -19.47 -11.26 1.26
N ASP A 68 -19.10 -10.32 2.14
CA ASP A 68 -18.35 -9.12 1.76
C ASP A 68 -17.00 -9.48 1.16
N LEU A 69 -16.30 -10.43 1.79
CA LEU A 69 -15.02 -10.94 1.34
C LEU A 69 -15.11 -11.51 -0.08
N TYR A 70 -16.11 -12.34 -0.35
CA TYR A 70 -16.37 -12.87 -1.70
C TYR A 70 -16.76 -11.77 -2.68
N SER A 71 -17.55 -10.78 -2.26
CA SER A 71 -17.94 -9.67 -3.10
C SER A 71 -16.74 -8.81 -3.50
N ILE A 72 -15.83 -8.53 -2.56
CA ILE A 72 -14.62 -7.72 -2.78
C ILE A 72 -13.59 -8.49 -3.62
N LEU A 73 -13.39 -9.79 -3.37
CA LEU A 73 -12.43 -10.63 -4.12
C LEU A 73 -12.87 -10.92 -5.55
N ARG A 74 -14.17 -10.91 -5.84
CA ARG A 74 -14.73 -11.25 -7.16
C ARG A 74 -14.83 -10.05 -8.09
N ASN A 75 -14.68 -8.84 -7.56
CA ASN A 75 -14.71 -7.56 -8.27
C ASN A 75 -13.29 -7.05 -8.51
#